data_AF-A0A951J6M5-F1
#
_entry.id   AF-A0A951J6M5-F1
#
_cell.length_a   1.000
_cell.length_b   1.000
_cell.length_c   1.000
_cell.angle_alpha   90.00
_cell.angle_beta   90.00
_cell.angle_gamma   90.00
#
_symmetry.space_group_name_H-M   'P 1'
#
loop_
_entity.id
_entity.type
_entity.pdbx_description
1 polymer ?
#
loop_
_entity_poly.entity_id
_entity_poly.type
_entity_poly.pdbx_seq_one_letter_code
_entity_poly.pdbx_strand_id
1 'polypeptide(L)'
;MKSIILTSNVILASMVLLSCESGADKAQSQCESMYQIIINENDKHISYLSENIKIKIDENRNNQNVIIYNSLTNDYLDYLSEIEAAIIKGGTAIFFDEYEYSSVGKEFEVKAKLYKSEIEKLSSSVNFKKRLNLLLNTNSIQIPDDPMILAENNENGRTVVGKVYAFYLDYYFRGFSKSQSLAFINNKKRAILELENEFLLNFCK
;
A
#
# COMPACT_ATOMS: atom_id res chain seq x y z
N MET A 1 17.25 70.56 -42.65
CA MET A 1 15.82 70.72 -42.96
C MET A 1 15.25 69.33 -43.22
N LYS A 2 14.18 68.93 -42.50
CA LYS A 2 13.37 67.68 -42.56
C LYS A 2 13.92 66.36 -41.97
N SER A 3 13.67 66.17 -40.67
CA SER A 3 12.80 65.18 -39.98
C SER A 3 12.53 63.76 -40.53
N ILE A 4 12.88 62.73 -39.70
CA ILE A 4 12.12 61.56 -39.15
C ILE A 4 11.45 60.58 -40.17
N ILE A 5 11.62 59.24 -40.08
CA ILE A 5 10.82 58.27 -39.27
C ILE A 5 11.56 56.91 -39.09
N LEU A 6 11.47 56.38 -37.85
CA LEU A 6 11.77 55.02 -37.38
C LEU A 6 11.06 53.90 -38.16
N THR A 7 11.68 52.71 -38.20
CA THR A 7 11.07 51.51 -37.60
C THR A 7 12.13 50.45 -37.29
N SER A 8 12.25 50.15 -36.01
CA SER A 8 12.90 48.97 -35.45
C SER A 8 12.33 47.69 -36.05
N ASN A 9 13.18 46.72 -36.33
CA ASN A 9 12.83 45.31 -36.25
C ASN A 9 14.05 44.54 -35.75
N VAL A 10 14.25 44.60 -34.43
CA VAL A 10 14.96 43.54 -33.70
C VAL A 10 14.05 42.32 -33.79
N ILE A 11 14.34 41.43 -34.74
CA ILE A 11 13.77 40.08 -34.72
C ILE A 11 14.51 39.36 -33.60
N LEU A 12 13.99 39.51 -32.38
CA LEU A 12 14.28 38.63 -31.27
C LEU A 12 13.69 37.27 -31.67
N ALA A 13 14.49 36.45 -32.34
CA ALA A 13 14.20 35.05 -32.59
C ALA A 13 13.91 34.43 -31.24
N SER A 14 12.61 34.25 -30.99
CA SER A 14 12.09 33.68 -29.78
C SER A 14 12.59 32.24 -29.74
N MET A 15 13.67 31.99 -29.01
CA MET A 15 13.91 30.69 -28.41
C MET A 15 12.79 30.47 -27.39
N VAL A 16 11.58 30.25 -27.89
CA VAL A 16 10.61 29.44 -27.17
C VAL A 16 11.17 28.04 -27.29
N LEU A 17 12.07 27.71 -26.36
CA LEU A 17 12.26 26.34 -25.92
C LEU A 17 10.90 25.91 -25.35
N LEU A 18 9.97 25.57 -26.24
CA LEU A 18 8.84 24.72 -25.90
C LEU A 18 9.49 23.43 -25.45
N SER A 19 9.65 23.32 -24.14
CA SER A 19 10.00 22.09 -23.46
C SER A 19 9.07 21.01 -23.99
N CYS A 20 9.60 20.15 -24.85
CA CYS A 20 9.12 18.78 -24.97
C CYS A 20 9.35 18.12 -23.60
N GLU A 21 8.51 18.40 -22.63
CA GLU A 21 8.24 17.39 -21.61
C GLU A 21 7.62 16.23 -22.38
N SER A 22 8.39 15.15 -22.53
CA SER A 22 7.95 14.01 -23.30
C SER A 22 6.62 13.50 -22.71
N GLY A 23 5.71 12.99 -23.53
CA GLY A 23 4.41 12.50 -23.04
C GLY A 23 4.53 11.46 -21.93
N ALA A 24 5.68 10.77 -21.84
CA ALA A 24 6.03 9.84 -20.78
C ALA A 24 6.27 10.53 -19.43
N ASP A 25 7.00 11.63 -19.39
CA ASP A 25 7.29 12.39 -18.15
C ASP A 25 6.01 12.97 -17.55
N LYS A 26 5.12 13.46 -18.43
CA LYS A 26 3.79 13.95 -18.03
C LYS A 26 2.90 12.83 -17.50
N ALA A 27 2.89 11.65 -18.13
CA ALA A 27 2.13 10.50 -17.65
C ALA A 27 2.63 10.01 -16.29
N GLN A 28 3.95 9.91 -16.11
CA GLN A 28 4.56 9.50 -14.84
C GLN A 28 4.19 10.47 -13.70
N SER A 29 4.30 11.78 -13.92
CA SER A 29 3.94 12.77 -12.90
C SER A 29 2.45 12.75 -12.50
N GLN A 30 1.57 12.41 -13.44
CA GLN A 30 0.13 12.21 -13.16
C GLN A 30 -0.12 10.95 -12.31
N CYS A 31 0.55 9.83 -12.61
CA CYS A 31 0.47 8.62 -11.79
C CYS A 31 0.95 8.86 -10.35
N GLU A 32 2.08 9.56 -10.18
CA GLU A 32 2.59 9.92 -8.86
C GLU A 32 1.62 10.82 -8.07
N SER A 33 1.03 11.81 -8.75
CA SER A 33 0.00 12.68 -8.15
C SER A 33 -1.23 11.90 -7.69
N MET A 34 -1.67 10.91 -8.47
CA MET A 34 -2.80 10.06 -8.11
C MET A 34 -2.52 9.25 -6.84
N TYR A 35 -1.35 8.64 -6.73
CA TYR A 35 -0.99 7.89 -5.52
C TYR A 35 -0.93 8.80 -4.29
N GLN A 36 -0.45 10.03 -4.42
CA GLN A 36 -0.46 10.98 -3.32
C GLN A 36 -1.87 11.35 -2.87
N ILE A 37 -2.82 11.50 -3.80
CA ILE A 37 -4.24 11.72 -3.47
C ILE A 37 -4.79 10.53 -2.69
N ILE A 38 -4.55 9.29 -3.17
CA ILE A 38 -5.00 8.07 -2.51
C ILE A 38 -4.45 7.97 -1.08
N ILE A 39 -3.15 8.24 -0.89
CA ILE A 39 -2.53 8.26 0.44
C ILE A 39 -3.23 9.28 1.35
N ASN A 40 -3.42 10.51 0.86
CA ASN A 40 -4.06 11.56 1.66
C ASN A 40 -5.52 11.24 2.03
N GLU A 41 -6.28 10.59 1.14
CA GLU A 41 -7.66 10.17 1.41
C GLU A 41 -7.71 9.05 2.44
N ASN A 42 -6.81 8.07 2.30
CA ASN A 42 -6.70 6.99 3.26
C ASN A 42 -6.24 7.47 4.64
N ASP A 43 -5.32 8.43 4.74
CA ASP A 43 -4.90 8.99 6.03
C ASP A 43 -6.07 9.62 6.80
N LYS A 44 -6.95 10.33 6.09
CA LYS A 44 -8.20 10.84 6.67
C LYS A 44 -9.09 9.69 7.15
N HIS A 45 -9.26 8.65 6.33
CA HIS A 45 -10.09 7.50 6.69
C HIS A 45 -9.52 6.71 7.88
N ILE A 46 -8.20 6.50 7.90
CA ILE A 46 -7.47 5.89 9.02
C ILE A 46 -7.73 6.68 10.30
N SER A 47 -7.66 8.02 10.24
CA SER A 47 -7.94 8.88 11.39
C SER A 47 -9.37 8.67 11.92
N TYR A 48 -10.38 8.68 11.03
CA TYR A 48 -11.77 8.43 11.41
C TYR A 48 -11.99 7.03 12.00
N LEU A 49 -11.40 6.00 11.40
CA LEU A 49 -11.48 4.63 11.92
C LEU A 49 -10.85 4.52 13.30
N SER A 50 -9.68 5.13 13.49
CA SER A 50 -8.94 5.08 14.76
C SER A 50 -9.72 5.75 15.89
N GLU A 51 -10.34 6.91 15.64
CA GLU A 51 -11.21 7.58 16.60
C GLU A 51 -12.42 6.71 16.97
N ASN A 52 -13.08 6.10 15.98
CA ASN A 52 -14.25 5.25 16.21
C ASN A 52 -13.90 3.96 16.96
N ILE A 53 -12.78 3.32 16.61
CA ILE A 53 -12.27 2.13 17.29
C ILE A 53 -11.97 2.44 18.75
N LYS A 54 -11.32 3.57 19.02
CA LYS A 54 -11.02 4.02 20.39
C LYS A 54 -12.29 4.13 21.24
N ILE A 55 -13.35 4.75 20.72
CA ILE A 55 -14.64 4.86 21.42
C ILE A 55 -15.20 3.47 21.74
N LYS A 56 -15.22 2.56 20.76
CA LYS A 56 -15.74 1.20 20.93
C LYS A 56 -14.92 0.36 21.93
N ILE A 57 -13.60 0.53 21.94
CA ILE A 57 -12.74 -0.10 22.94
C ILE A 57 -13.06 0.43 24.33
N ASP A 58 -13.26 1.75 24.46
CA ASP A 58 -13.62 2.38 25.73
C ASP A 58 -14.95 1.88 26.29
N GLU A 59 -15.93 1.63 25.42
CA GLU A 59 -17.21 1.01 25.78
C GLU A 59 -17.08 -0.48 26.17
N ASN A 60 -15.99 -1.14 25.76
CA ASN A 60 -15.78 -2.58 25.92
C ASN A 60 -14.51 -2.91 26.71
N ARG A 61 -14.09 -2.03 27.63
CA ARG A 61 -12.84 -2.12 28.43
C ARG A 61 -12.65 -3.41 29.24
N ASN A 62 -13.70 -4.19 29.45
CA ASN A 62 -13.62 -5.46 30.18
C ASN A 62 -13.56 -6.69 29.26
N ASN A 63 -13.67 -6.50 27.94
CA ASN A 63 -13.62 -7.58 26.97
C ASN A 63 -12.16 -7.85 26.57
N GLN A 64 -11.62 -8.96 27.08
CA GLN A 64 -10.22 -9.31 26.84
C GLN A 64 -9.89 -9.54 25.36
N ASN A 65 -10.82 -10.07 24.56
CA ASN A 65 -10.60 -10.27 23.13
C ASN A 65 -10.48 -8.94 22.39
N VAL A 66 -11.28 -7.94 22.79
CA VAL A 66 -11.20 -6.57 22.25
C VAL A 66 -9.85 -5.94 22.57
N ILE A 67 -9.40 -6.05 23.82
CA ILE A 67 -8.08 -5.51 24.24
C ILE A 67 -6.95 -6.19 23.47
N ILE A 68 -6.96 -7.52 23.36
CA ILE A 68 -5.94 -8.28 22.63
C ILE A 68 -5.93 -7.90 21.16
N TYR A 69 -7.10 -7.83 20.51
CA TYR A 69 -7.18 -7.43 19.10
C TYR A 69 -6.53 -6.06 18.90
N ASN A 70 -6.96 -5.05 19.66
CA ASN A 70 -6.43 -3.69 19.53
C ASN A 70 -4.92 -3.63 19.77
N SER A 71 -4.40 -4.36 20.76
CA SER A 71 -2.95 -4.43 21.00
C SER A 71 -2.21 -4.98 19.77
N LEU A 72 -2.67 -6.13 19.25
CA LEU A 72 -2.07 -6.76 18.07
C LEU A 72 -2.14 -5.86 16.84
N THR A 73 -3.25 -5.14 16.64
CA THR A 73 -3.38 -4.20 15.52
C THR A 73 -2.39 -3.06 15.67
N ASN A 74 -2.31 -2.40 16.83
CA ASN A 74 -1.40 -1.28 17.02
C ASN A 74 0.05 -1.69 16.81
N ASP A 75 0.47 -2.83 17.37
CA ASP A 75 1.83 -3.37 17.17
C ASP A 75 2.14 -3.57 15.67
N TYR A 76 1.17 -4.05 14.89
CA TYR A 76 1.37 -4.26 13.46
C TYR A 76 1.28 -2.97 12.64
N LEU A 77 0.44 -2.00 13.03
CA LEU A 77 0.38 -0.68 12.40
C LEU A 77 1.65 0.14 12.65
N ASP A 78 2.23 0.03 13.84
CA ASP A 78 3.52 0.63 14.16
C ASP A 78 4.62 0.06 13.26
N TYR A 79 4.67 -1.28 13.14
CA TYR A 79 5.57 -1.95 12.20
C TYR A 79 5.38 -1.48 10.75
N LEU A 80 4.13 -1.37 10.27
CA LEU A 80 3.87 -0.87 8.92
C LEU A 80 4.31 0.60 8.74
N SER A 81 4.27 1.40 9.80
CA SER A 81 4.74 2.78 9.78
C SER A 81 6.28 2.87 9.74
N GLU A 82 6.98 1.94 10.39
CA GLU A 82 8.43 1.78 10.23
C GLU A 82 8.80 1.41 8.78
N ILE A 83 8.03 0.52 8.15
CA ILE A 83 8.20 0.14 6.75
C ILE A 83 7.97 1.33 5.81
N GLU A 84 6.94 2.15 6.03
CA GLU A 84 6.75 3.38 5.25
C GLU A 84 7.93 4.33 5.39
N ALA A 85 8.43 4.56 6.61
CA ALA A 85 9.60 5.40 6.83
C ALA A 85 10.84 4.87 6.09
N ALA A 86 11.02 3.55 6.08
CA ALA A 86 12.09 2.89 5.32
C ALA A 86 11.92 3.06 3.80
N ILE A 87 10.70 2.95 3.27
CA ILE A 87 10.40 3.17 1.83
C ILE A 87 10.63 4.64 1.46
N ILE A 88 10.24 5.60 2.30
CA ILE A 88 10.49 7.03 2.06
C ILE A 88 12.00 7.28 1.90
N LYS A 89 12.81 6.70 2.79
CA LYS A 89 14.27 6.86 2.78
C LYS A 89 14.95 6.11 1.64
N GLY A 90 14.71 4.80 1.52
CA GLY A 90 15.46 3.88 0.66
C GLY A 90 14.72 3.35 -0.56
N GLY A 91 13.43 3.64 -0.72
CA GLY A 91 12.58 3.01 -1.74
C GLY A 91 12.27 1.56 -1.43
N THR A 92 11.77 0.81 -2.42
CA THR A 92 11.41 -0.61 -2.25
C THR A 92 12.60 -1.55 -2.18
N ALA A 93 13.80 -1.07 -2.53
CA ALA A 93 15.04 -1.83 -2.44
C ALA A 93 15.30 -2.37 -1.03
N ILE A 94 14.72 -1.77 0.02
CA ILE A 94 14.82 -2.28 1.40
C ILE A 94 14.39 -3.74 1.54
N PHE A 95 13.51 -4.25 0.68
CA PHE A 95 12.98 -5.60 0.74
C PHE A 95 13.87 -6.65 0.05
N PHE A 96 14.91 -6.22 -0.68
CA PHE A 96 15.63 -7.09 -1.60
C PHE A 96 17.15 -7.00 -1.41
N ASP A 97 17.79 -8.17 -1.36
CA ASP A 97 19.23 -8.34 -1.48
C ASP A 97 19.52 -8.96 -2.85
N GLU A 98 19.74 -8.10 -3.85
CA GLU A 98 19.89 -8.46 -5.27
C GLU A 98 18.67 -9.27 -5.81
N TYR A 99 18.79 -10.61 -5.76
CA TYR A 99 17.83 -11.57 -6.30
C TYR A 99 16.97 -12.23 -5.22
N GLU A 100 17.26 -12.02 -3.94
CA GLU A 100 16.54 -12.60 -2.81
C GLU A 100 15.86 -11.54 -1.94
N TYR A 101 15.06 -12.00 -0.97
CA TYR A 101 14.56 -11.13 0.09
C TYR A 101 15.64 -10.81 1.10
N SER A 102 15.75 -9.53 1.39
CA SER A 102 16.54 -9.03 2.51
C SER A 102 15.95 -9.51 3.84
N SER A 103 16.67 -9.22 4.93
CA SER A 103 16.15 -9.43 6.29
C SER A 103 14.81 -8.71 6.51
N VAL A 104 14.66 -7.48 6.01
CA VAL A 104 13.42 -6.69 6.09
C VAL A 104 12.31 -7.34 5.26
N GLY A 105 12.60 -7.83 4.05
CA GLY A 105 11.63 -8.55 3.22
C GLY A 105 11.11 -9.82 3.89
N LYS A 106 12.02 -10.63 4.45
CA LYS A 106 11.67 -11.83 5.20
C LYS A 106 10.86 -11.51 6.45
N GLU A 107 11.24 -10.47 7.18
CA GLU A 107 10.51 -10.01 8.36
C GLU A 107 9.09 -9.55 8.02
N PHE A 108 8.91 -8.83 6.91
CA PHE A 108 7.60 -8.37 6.45
C PHE A 108 6.60 -9.52 6.29
N GLU A 109 7.02 -10.61 5.64
CA GLU A 109 6.16 -11.78 5.50
C GLU A 109 5.85 -12.45 6.84
N VAL A 110 6.85 -12.57 7.72
CA VAL A 110 6.69 -13.20 9.03
C VAL A 110 5.74 -12.40 9.91
N LYS A 111 5.89 -11.07 9.97
CA LYS A 111 5.02 -10.17 10.74
C LYS A 111 3.58 -10.24 10.23
N ALA A 112 3.37 -10.23 8.90
CA ALA A 112 2.04 -10.37 8.31
C ALA A 112 1.39 -11.72 8.66
N LYS A 113 2.14 -12.83 8.54
CA LYS A 113 1.67 -14.18 8.89
C LYS A 113 1.34 -14.30 10.38
N LEU A 114 2.21 -13.77 11.25
CA LEU A 114 2.01 -13.77 12.71
C LEU A 114 0.74 -13.00 13.08
N TYR A 115 0.63 -11.74 12.65
CA TYR A 115 -0.54 -10.89 12.93
C TYR A 115 -1.82 -11.57 12.47
N LYS A 116 -1.86 -12.07 11.21
CA LYS A 116 -2.99 -12.84 10.69
C LYS A 116 -3.35 -14.00 11.63
N SER A 117 -2.38 -14.84 11.96
CA SER A 117 -2.64 -16.06 12.74
C SER A 117 -3.18 -15.76 14.14
N GLU A 118 -2.74 -14.68 14.78
CA GLU A 118 -3.25 -14.29 16.10
C GLU A 118 -4.68 -13.74 16.00
N ILE A 119 -4.97 -12.90 15.01
CA ILE A 119 -6.32 -12.37 14.79
C ILE A 119 -7.33 -13.48 14.42
N GLU A 120 -6.92 -14.49 13.65
CA GLU A 120 -7.78 -15.65 13.31
C GLU A 120 -8.24 -16.45 14.53
N LYS A 121 -7.49 -16.41 15.64
CA LYS A 121 -7.85 -17.09 16.89
C LYS A 121 -8.96 -16.36 17.64
N LEU A 122 -9.10 -15.05 17.44
CA LEU A 122 -10.06 -14.21 18.15
C LEU A 122 -11.47 -14.27 17.57
N SER A 123 -11.63 -14.74 16.32
CA SER A 123 -12.91 -14.79 15.62
C SER A 123 -13.27 -16.21 15.20
N SER A 124 -14.54 -16.61 15.35
CA SER A 124 -15.07 -17.85 14.77
C SER A 124 -15.66 -17.66 13.37
N SER A 125 -15.80 -16.42 12.89
CA SER A 125 -16.43 -16.10 11.61
C SER A 125 -15.56 -16.53 10.43
N VAL A 126 -16.06 -17.50 9.65
CA VAL A 126 -15.38 -17.97 8.43
C VAL A 126 -15.21 -16.85 7.40
N ASN A 127 -16.22 -15.98 7.25
CA ASN A 127 -16.15 -14.86 6.30
C ASN A 127 -15.08 -13.85 6.71
N PHE A 128 -15.01 -13.54 8.00
CA PHE A 128 -13.97 -12.66 8.55
C PHE A 128 -12.58 -13.22 8.28
N LYS A 129 -12.35 -14.51 8.56
CA LYS A 129 -11.07 -15.18 8.28
C LYS A 129 -10.70 -15.16 6.79
N LYS A 130 -11.65 -15.34 5.88
CA LYS A 130 -11.41 -15.20 4.44
C LYS A 130 -10.94 -13.79 4.05
N ARG A 131 -11.59 -12.75 4.56
CA ARG A 131 -11.21 -11.36 4.28
C ARG A 131 -9.86 -11.00 4.89
N LEU A 132 -9.57 -11.50 6.09
CA LEU A 132 -8.25 -11.38 6.71
C LEU A 132 -7.17 -12.09 5.88
N ASN A 133 -7.47 -13.27 5.33
CA ASN A 133 -6.58 -13.98 4.42
C ASN A 133 -6.30 -13.16 3.16
N LEU A 134 -7.32 -12.59 2.51
CA LEU A 134 -7.14 -11.73 1.33
C LEU A 134 -6.17 -10.56 1.59
N LEU A 135 -6.22 -9.96 2.78
CA LEU A 135 -5.43 -8.80 3.14
C LEU A 135 -3.98 -9.13 3.55
N LEU A 136 -3.79 -10.24 4.26
CA LEU A 136 -2.53 -10.57 4.94
C LEU A 136 -1.80 -11.77 4.35
N ASN A 137 -2.37 -12.45 3.37
CA ASN A 137 -1.70 -13.55 2.70
C ASN A 137 -0.50 -13.03 1.90
N THR A 138 0.68 -13.59 2.21
CA THR A 138 1.97 -13.30 1.56
C THR A 138 2.49 -14.50 0.78
N ASN A 139 1.62 -15.45 0.38
CA ASN A 139 2.00 -16.52 -0.53
C ASN A 139 2.36 -15.96 -1.92
N SER A 140 3.08 -16.76 -2.71
CA SER A 140 3.41 -16.44 -4.10
C SER A 140 2.16 -16.21 -4.96
N ILE A 141 2.23 -15.27 -5.88
CA ILE A 141 1.14 -14.86 -6.77
C ILE A 141 1.19 -15.68 -8.06
N GLN A 142 0.07 -16.27 -8.45
CA GLN A 142 0.01 -17.02 -9.71
C GLN A 142 -0.09 -16.06 -10.88
N ILE A 143 0.88 -16.10 -11.77
CA ILE A 143 0.92 -15.27 -12.97
C ILE A 143 0.04 -15.92 -14.06
N PRO A 144 -0.95 -15.21 -14.61
CA PRO A 144 -1.79 -15.74 -15.67
C PRO A 144 -1.01 -15.82 -16.98
N ASP A 145 -1.39 -16.79 -17.82
CA ASP A 145 -0.78 -16.96 -19.15
C ASP A 145 -1.16 -15.80 -20.08
N ASP A 146 -2.35 -15.22 -19.87
CA ASP A 146 -2.84 -14.03 -20.55
C ASP A 146 -2.61 -12.77 -19.67
N PRO A 147 -1.82 -11.79 -20.13
CA PRO A 147 -1.53 -10.57 -19.37
C PRO A 147 -2.75 -9.65 -19.18
N MET A 148 -3.87 -9.90 -19.87
CA MET A 148 -5.13 -9.17 -19.68
C MET A 148 -5.95 -9.70 -18.49
N ILE A 149 -5.55 -10.83 -17.91
CA ILE A 149 -6.18 -11.41 -16.73
C ILE A 149 -5.45 -10.92 -15.48
N LEU A 150 -6.20 -10.61 -14.42
CA LEU A 150 -5.62 -10.23 -13.13
C LEU A 150 -5.01 -11.47 -12.46
N ALA A 151 -3.80 -11.31 -11.94
CA ALA A 151 -3.14 -12.38 -11.20
C ALA A 151 -3.92 -12.72 -9.93
N GLU A 152 -3.98 -14.01 -9.60
CA GLU A 152 -4.67 -14.51 -8.42
C GLU A 152 -3.69 -14.72 -7.28
N ASN A 153 -4.08 -14.27 -6.08
CA ASN A 153 -3.33 -14.56 -4.88
C ASN A 153 -3.47 -16.06 -4.55
N ASN A 154 -2.35 -16.76 -4.36
CA ASN A 154 -2.37 -18.18 -4.02
C ASN A 154 -2.77 -18.40 -2.55
N GLU A 155 -4.07 -18.25 -2.27
CA GLU A 155 -4.61 -18.31 -0.92
C GLU A 155 -4.32 -19.62 -0.18
N ASN A 156 -4.18 -20.73 -0.91
CA ASN A 156 -3.94 -22.05 -0.33
C ASN A 156 -2.45 -22.46 -0.31
N GLY A 157 -1.57 -21.63 -0.87
CA GLY A 157 -0.13 -21.85 -0.91
C GLY A 157 0.31 -23.04 -1.78
N ARG A 158 -0.57 -23.62 -2.59
CA ARG A 158 -0.27 -24.78 -3.43
C ARG A 158 0.20 -24.32 -4.80
N THR A 159 1.28 -24.92 -5.29
CA THR A 159 1.76 -24.69 -6.65
C THR A 159 1.15 -25.71 -7.61
N VAL A 160 0.66 -25.24 -8.74
CA VAL A 160 0.15 -26.08 -9.82
C VAL A 160 1.24 -26.27 -10.88
N VAL A 161 1.48 -27.52 -11.29
CA VAL A 161 2.45 -27.84 -12.35
C VAL A 161 2.01 -27.15 -13.65
N GLY A 162 2.97 -26.50 -14.33
CA GLY A 162 2.70 -25.74 -15.56
C GLY A 162 2.21 -24.32 -15.34
N LYS A 163 2.15 -23.84 -14.09
CA LYS A 163 1.86 -22.43 -13.77
C LYS A 163 3.10 -21.71 -13.25
N VAL A 164 3.19 -20.42 -13.56
CA VAL A 164 4.26 -19.53 -13.11
C VAL A 164 3.80 -18.79 -11.87
N TYR A 165 4.69 -18.66 -10.88
CA TYR A 165 4.42 -17.93 -9.65
C TYR A 165 5.50 -16.87 -9.43
N ALA A 166 5.08 -15.65 -9.09
CA ALA A 166 5.97 -14.62 -8.58
C ALA A 166 5.93 -14.62 -7.05
N PHE A 167 7.05 -14.40 -6.38
CA PHE A 167 7.00 -14.19 -4.93
C PHE A 167 6.28 -12.88 -4.59
N TYR A 168 5.71 -12.80 -3.40
CA TYR A 168 4.78 -11.73 -3.01
C TYR A 168 5.39 -10.33 -3.12
N LEU A 169 6.57 -10.11 -2.53
CA LEU A 169 7.20 -8.78 -2.56
C LEU A 169 7.72 -8.43 -3.96
N ASP A 170 8.13 -9.39 -4.77
CA ASP A 170 8.50 -9.14 -6.17
C ASP A 170 7.28 -8.62 -6.94
N TYR A 171 6.12 -9.26 -6.75
CA TYR A 171 4.89 -8.88 -7.43
C TYR A 171 4.34 -7.51 -7.00
N TYR A 172 4.50 -7.11 -5.74
CA TYR A 172 3.91 -5.87 -5.22
C TYR A 172 4.88 -4.70 -5.05
N PHE A 173 6.20 -4.94 -4.99
CA PHE A 173 7.19 -3.89 -4.69
C PHE A 173 8.38 -3.82 -5.65
N ARG A 174 8.76 -4.91 -6.32
CA ARG A 174 9.94 -4.87 -7.22
C ARG A 174 9.64 -4.04 -8.45
N GLY A 175 10.44 -2.98 -8.65
CA GLY A 175 10.30 -2.07 -9.80
C GLY A 175 9.21 -1.02 -9.65
N PHE A 176 8.46 -0.99 -8.54
CA PHE A 176 7.46 0.04 -8.28
C PHE A 176 8.05 1.30 -7.66
N SER A 177 7.39 2.43 -7.93
CA SER A 177 7.81 3.72 -7.37
C SER A 177 7.54 3.79 -5.85
N LYS A 178 8.17 4.78 -5.21
CA LYS A 178 7.95 5.05 -3.78
C LYS A 178 6.48 5.31 -3.49
N SER A 179 5.85 6.20 -4.25
CA SER A 179 4.46 6.61 -4.00
C SER A 179 3.49 5.45 -4.20
N GLN A 180 3.69 4.61 -5.22
CA GLN A 180 2.88 3.41 -5.41
C GLN A 180 3.02 2.43 -4.23
N SER A 181 4.23 2.23 -3.76
CA SER A 181 4.53 1.31 -2.66
C SER A 181 4.00 1.84 -1.33
N LEU A 182 4.11 3.15 -1.09
CA LEU A 182 3.51 3.81 0.06
C LEU A 182 1.99 3.72 0.01
N ALA A 183 1.37 3.96 -1.14
CA ALA A 183 -0.07 3.77 -1.30
C ALA A 183 -0.51 2.34 -1.00
N PHE A 184 0.30 1.34 -1.35
CA PHE A 184 0.02 -0.06 -0.99
C PHE A 184 0.05 -0.30 0.52
N ILE A 185 1.11 0.13 1.22
CA ILE A 185 1.23 -0.03 2.68
C ILE A 185 0.12 0.74 3.40
N ASN A 186 -0.14 1.97 2.96
CA ASN A 186 -1.16 2.83 3.50
C ASN A 186 -2.59 2.26 3.32
N ASN A 187 -2.91 1.71 2.15
CA ASN A 187 -4.14 0.95 1.93
C ASN A 187 -4.24 -0.26 2.86
N LYS A 188 -3.13 -0.99 3.08
CA LYS A 188 -3.09 -2.12 4.01
C LYS A 188 -3.41 -1.68 5.44
N LYS A 189 -2.86 -0.56 5.92
CA LYS A 189 -3.19 0.02 7.24
C LYS A 189 -4.67 0.34 7.38
N ARG A 190 -5.25 1.00 6.38
CA ARG A 190 -6.70 1.31 6.35
C ARG A 190 -7.55 0.05 6.44
N ALA A 191 -7.25 -0.96 5.61
CA ALA A 191 -8.02 -2.21 5.59
C ALA A 191 -7.91 -3.02 6.90
N ILE A 192 -6.77 -2.95 7.59
CA ILE A 192 -6.59 -3.56 8.92
C ILE A 192 -7.55 -2.91 9.93
N LEU A 193 -7.62 -1.58 9.95
CA LEU A 193 -8.54 -0.85 10.81
C LEU A 193 -10.01 -1.09 10.44
N GLU A 194 -10.33 -1.24 9.14
CA GLU A 194 -11.69 -1.63 8.71
C GLU A 194 -12.08 -3.01 9.29
N LEU A 195 -11.17 -3.98 9.28
CA LEU A 195 -11.41 -5.31 9.86
C LEU A 195 -11.58 -5.26 11.38
N GLU A 196 -10.74 -4.48 12.09
CA GLU A 196 -10.91 -4.30 13.54
C GLU A 196 -12.24 -3.64 13.87
N ASN A 197 -12.58 -2.56 13.16
CA ASN A 197 -13.83 -1.85 13.35
C ASN A 197 -15.05 -2.77 13.15
N GLU A 198 -14.99 -3.68 12.17
CA GLU A 198 -16.00 -4.73 11.94
C GLU A 198 -16.01 -5.78 13.06
N PHE A 199 -14.85 -6.22 13.52
CA PHE A 199 -14.75 -7.16 14.63
C PHE A 199 -15.48 -6.60 15.85
N LEU A 200 -15.24 -5.33 16.19
CA LEU A 200 -15.91 -4.65 17.30
C LEU A 200 -17.44 -4.55 17.09
N LEU A 201 -17.93 -4.36 15.86
CA LEU A 201 -19.39 -4.33 15.61
C LEU A 201 -20.08 -5.68 15.88
N ASN A 202 -19.36 -6.79 15.70
CA ASN A 202 -19.93 -8.13 15.80
C ASN A 202 -19.82 -8.75 17.20
N PHE A 203 -18.88 -8.28 18.03
CA PHE A 203 -18.65 -8.78 19.39
C PHE A 203 -19.19 -7.87 20.51
N CYS A 204 -19.61 -6.65 20.19
CA CYS A 204 -20.16 -5.70 21.17
C CYS A 204 -21.71 -5.65 21.16
N LYS A 205 -22.37 -6.79 20.94
CA LYS A 205 -23.83 -6.93 21.09
C LYS A 205 -24.20 -7.53 22.43
#